data_AF-A0A2S8BD80-F1
#
_entry.id   AF-A0A2S8BD80-F1
#
_cell.length_a   1.000
_cell.length_b   1.000
_cell.length_c   1.000
_cell.angle_alpha   90.00
_cell.angle_beta   90.00
_cell.angle_gamma   90.00
#
_symmetry.space_group_name_H-M   'P 1'
#
loop_
_entity.id
_entity.type
_entity.pdbx_description
1 polymer ?
#
loop_
_entity_poly.entity_id
_entity_poly.type
_entity_poly.pdbx_seq_one_letter_code
_entity_poly.pdbx_strand_id
1 'polypeptide(L)'
;MYFGAELVKVTPMDFLRDTLLWAKLIDKYRGTMTAAPNFAYALLARRLRNQATPGQFDLSTLRWALSGSEQVEPADVEEFCAAGAPFGLRPDAILPAYGMAETTVAVSFSECGAGLVVDEVDADLLAVLHTAVPTSKGRTRRLARLGPALDGLQVRVVDENDEVRPARGVGVIQVRGAPLTPGYTTIAGFLPAQDEHGWYDTGDLGYLTEEGHIVVCGRVKDTIIMAGRNIYPTDIERAAGRVPGVRPGCAVAVRLNAGHPRETFAVAVESNTYDDAADARRADAHPDETAGRGAGAGPVERHRHL
;
A
#
# COMPACT_ATOMS: atom_id res chain seq x y z
N MET A 1 7.21 23.79 -11.29
CA MET A 1 6.74 23.85 -12.70
C MET A 1 5.23 23.71 -12.67
N TYR A 2 4.48 24.57 -13.35
CA TYR A 2 3.02 24.48 -13.46
C TYR A 2 2.67 24.17 -14.92
N PHE A 3 1.76 23.23 -15.13
CA PHE A 3 1.27 22.87 -16.46
C PHE A 3 -0.20 23.25 -16.57
N GLY A 4 -0.58 23.86 -17.69
CA GLY A 4 -1.98 24.08 -18.03
C GLY A 4 -2.57 22.78 -18.58
N ALA A 5 -3.27 22.02 -17.75
CA ALA A 5 -3.98 20.81 -18.15
C ALA A 5 -5.48 20.96 -17.86
N GLU A 6 -6.31 20.40 -18.74
CA GLU A 6 -7.73 20.26 -18.45
C GLU A 6 -7.91 19.27 -17.30
N LEU A 7 -8.64 19.68 -16.27
CA LEU A 7 -8.85 18.89 -15.06
C LEU A 7 -10.34 18.60 -14.87
N VAL A 8 -10.69 17.32 -14.99
CA VAL A 8 -12.02 16.82 -14.66
C VAL A 8 -12.01 16.35 -13.20
N LYS A 9 -12.92 16.88 -12.38
CA LYS A 9 -13.04 16.54 -10.96
C LYS A 9 -14.41 15.97 -10.67
N VAL A 10 -14.44 15.01 -9.76
CA VAL A 10 -15.67 14.49 -9.12
C VAL A 10 -15.47 14.41 -7.63
N THR A 11 -16.56 14.36 -6.88
CA THR A 11 -16.47 14.14 -5.44
C THR A 11 -16.17 12.67 -5.15
N PRO A 12 -15.47 12.35 -4.04
CA PRO A 12 -15.30 10.96 -3.60
C PRO A 12 -16.64 10.23 -3.44
N MET A 13 -17.70 10.93 -3.02
CA MET A 13 -19.03 10.35 -2.85
C MET A 13 -19.68 9.95 -4.18
N ASP A 14 -19.48 10.73 -5.25
CA ASP A 14 -19.99 10.37 -6.58
C ASP A 14 -19.28 9.12 -7.11
N PHE A 15 -17.96 9.02 -6.90
CA PHE A 15 -17.19 7.82 -7.23
C PHE A 15 -17.65 6.58 -6.44
N LEU A 16 -17.90 6.71 -5.14
CA LEU A 16 -18.37 5.58 -4.33
C LEU A 16 -19.79 5.14 -4.71
N ARG A 17 -20.66 6.08 -5.11
CA ARG A 17 -22.03 5.79 -5.55
C ARG A 17 -22.06 5.08 -6.90
N ASP A 18 -21.24 5.53 -7.85
CA ASP A 18 -21.07 4.92 -9.17
C ASP A 18 -19.59 4.84 -9.53
N THR A 19 -18.93 3.73 -9.18
CA THR A 19 -17.49 3.57 -9.45
C THR A 19 -17.18 3.58 -10.95
N LEU A 20 -18.10 3.12 -11.80
CA LEU A 20 -17.91 3.17 -13.26
C LEU A 20 -17.96 4.60 -13.80
N LEU A 21 -18.38 5.60 -13.00
CA LEU A 21 -18.25 7.02 -13.34
C LEU A 21 -16.81 7.37 -13.72
N TRP A 22 -15.83 6.78 -13.05
CA TRP A 22 -14.43 7.06 -13.36
C TRP A 22 -14.06 6.65 -14.80
N ALA A 23 -14.42 5.42 -15.20
CA ALA A 23 -14.22 4.94 -16.56
C ALA A 23 -15.03 5.75 -17.60
N LYS A 24 -16.29 6.11 -17.28
CA LYS A 24 -17.12 6.99 -18.12
C LYS A 24 -16.46 8.34 -18.38
N LEU A 25 -15.81 8.93 -17.37
CA LEU A 25 -15.16 10.24 -17.50
C LEU A 25 -13.85 10.14 -18.28
N ILE A 26 -13.06 9.09 -18.08
CA ILE A 26 -11.87 8.81 -18.88
C ILE A 26 -12.24 8.67 -20.36
N ASP A 27 -13.27 7.88 -20.66
CA ASP A 27 -13.78 7.68 -22.02
C ASP A 27 -14.28 9.00 -22.63
N LYS A 28 -15.21 9.68 -21.95
CA LYS A 28 -15.85 10.92 -22.43
C LYS A 28 -14.86 12.03 -22.73
N TYR A 29 -13.91 12.26 -21.81
CA TYR A 29 -12.96 13.37 -21.90
C TYR A 29 -11.60 12.94 -22.45
N ARG A 30 -11.45 11.68 -22.89
CA ARG A 30 -10.18 11.12 -23.38
C ARG A 30 -9.04 11.31 -22.37
N GLY A 31 -9.33 11.06 -21.09
CA GLY A 31 -8.43 11.31 -19.98
C GLY A 31 -7.08 10.60 -20.16
N THR A 32 -5.99 11.36 -20.08
CA THR A 32 -4.64 10.81 -20.32
C THR A 32 -3.88 10.45 -19.05
N MET A 33 -4.36 10.95 -17.90
CA MET A 33 -3.66 10.93 -16.63
C MET A 33 -4.69 10.81 -15.52
N THR A 34 -4.45 9.93 -14.55
CA THR A 34 -5.29 9.81 -13.36
C THR A 34 -4.47 9.35 -12.16
N ALA A 35 -4.98 9.56 -10.96
CA ALA A 35 -4.34 9.15 -9.72
C ALA A 35 -5.40 8.72 -8.71
N ALA A 36 -5.14 7.62 -8.01
CA ALA A 36 -5.99 7.15 -6.92
C ALA A 36 -5.18 6.25 -5.97
N PRO A 37 -5.68 5.99 -4.76
CA PRO A 37 -5.16 4.90 -3.93
C PRO A 37 -5.38 3.53 -4.57
N ASN A 38 -4.60 2.52 -4.15
CA ASN A 38 -4.65 1.16 -4.69
C ASN A 38 -6.06 0.54 -4.62
N PHE A 39 -6.80 0.74 -3.53
CA PHE A 39 -8.14 0.20 -3.32
C PHE A 39 -9.14 0.69 -4.38
N ALA A 40 -8.97 1.91 -4.89
CA ALA A 40 -9.86 2.47 -5.89
C ALA A 40 -9.72 1.72 -7.23
N TYR A 41 -8.50 1.31 -7.58
CA TYR A 41 -8.24 0.44 -8.73
C TYR A 41 -8.81 -0.96 -8.53
N ALA A 42 -8.65 -1.55 -7.34
CA ALA A 42 -9.26 -2.84 -7.02
C ALA A 42 -10.80 -2.79 -7.11
N LEU A 43 -11.41 -1.71 -6.61
CA LEU A 43 -12.85 -1.48 -6.72
C LEU A 43 -13.29 -1.31 -8.17
N LEU A 44 -12.55 -0.54 -8.97
CA LEU A 44 -12.83 -0.35 -10.40
C LEU A 44 -12.71 -1.67 -11.17
N ALA A 45 -11.66 -2.46 -10.92
CA ALA A 45 -11.46 -3.77 -11.55
C ALA A 45 -12.67 -4.69 -11.35
N ARG A 46 -13.13 -4.80 -10.09
CA ARG A 46 -14.31 -5.61 -9.74
C ARG A 46 -15.57 -5.13 -10.46
N ARG A 47 -15.75 -3.81 -10.60
CA ARG A 47 -16.93 -3.20 -11.24
C ARG A 47 -16.87 -3.37 -12.75
N LEU A 48 -15.71 -3.20 -13.37
CA LEU A 48 -15.50 -3.46 -14.80
C LEU A 48 -15.87 -4.90 -15.14
N ARG A 49 -15.41 -5.87 -14.34
CA ARG A 49 -15.72 -7.29 -14.58
C ARG A 49 -17.19 -7.64 -14.44
N ASN A 50 -17.83 -7.12 -13.40
CA ASN A 50 -19.17 -7.61 -13.00
C ASN A 50 -20.32 -6.76 -13.56
N GLN A 51 -20.05 -5.52 -13.99
CA GLN A 51 -21.10 -4.52 -14.28
C GLN A 51 -20.90 -3.78 -15.59
N ALA A 52 -19.72 -3.91 -16.23
CA ALA A 52 -19.47 -3.31 -17.54
C ALA A 52 -19.40 -4.37 -18.63
N THR A 53 -19.77 -3.97 -19.85
CA THR A 53 -19.64 -4.83 -21.04
C THR A 53 -18.32 -4.49 -21.74
N PRO A 54 -17.51 -5.47 -22.21
CA PRO A 54 -16.30 -5.19 -22.98
C PRO A 54 -16.54 -4.16 -24.10
N GLY A 55 -15.63 -3.19 -24.25
CA GLY A 55 -15.75 -2.10 -25.22
C GLY A 55 -16.77 -1.00 -24.86
N GLN A 56 -17.45 -1.08 -23.70
CA GLN A 56 -18.36 -0.01 -23.24
C GLN A 56 -17.63 1.32 -22.97
N PHE A 57 -16.35 1.27 -22.64
CA PHE A 57 -15.48 2.42 -22.38
C PHE A 57 -14.15 2.24 -23.13
N ASP A 58 -13.51 3.33 -23.56
CA ASP A 58 -12.15 3.34 -24.08
C ASP A 58 -11.15 3.95 -23.09
N LEU A 59 -10.40 3.08 -22.43
CA LEU A 59 -9.33 3.41 -21.48
C LEU A 59 -7.94 3.50 -22.14
N SER A 60 -7.83 3.32 -23.47
CA SER A 60 -6.54 3.35 -24.19
C SER A 60 -5.84 4.71 -24.17
N THR A 61 -6.57 5.77 -23.81
CA THR A 61 -6.02 7.13 -23.70
C THR A 61 -5.16 7.34 -22.47
N LEU A 62 -5.34 6.52 -21.42
CA LEU A 62 -4.53 6.62 -20.21
C LEU A 62 -3.07 6.35 -20.56
N ARG A 63 -2.25 7.39 -20.45
CA ARG A 63 -0.79 7.31 -20.53
C ARG A 63 -0.22 6.83 -19.21
N TRP A 64 -0.80 7.31 -18.10
CA TRP A 64 -0.48 6.81 -16.78
C TRP A 64 -1.66 6.92 -15.82
N ALA A 65 -1.71 5.97 -14.89
CA ALA A 65 -2.66 5.83 -13.81
C ALA A 65 -1.87 5.58 -12.53
N LEU A 66 -1.68 6.64 -11.75
CA LEU A 66 -0.84 6.62 -10.55
C LEU A 66 -1.54 5.88 -9.41
N SER A 67 -0.85 4.90 -8.82
CA SER A 67 -1.26 4.20 -7.59
C SER A 67 -0.28 4.52 -6.47
N GLY A 68 -0.77 5.07 -5.36
CA GLY A 68 0.05 5.48 -4.22
C GLY A 68 -0.81 5.75 -2.99
N SER A 69 -0.31 6.52 -2.02
CA SER A 69 -0.96 6.87 -0.73
C SER A 69 -1.23 5.73 0.25
N GLU A 70 -1.13 4.48 -0.22
CA GLU A 70 -1.15 3.25 0.59
C GLU A 70 -0.23 2.22 -0.08
N GLN A 71 -0.13 1.02 0.50
CA GLN A 71 0.67 -0.04 -0.11
C GLN A 71 0.07 -0.43 -1.47
N VAL A 72 0.90 -0.35 -2.52
CA VAL A 72 0.54 -0.84 -3.86
C VAL A 72 0.64 -2.37 -3.85
N GLU A 73 -0.49 -3.05 -3.79
CA GLU A 73 -0.54 -4.52 -3.78
C GLU A 73 -0.45 -5.07 -5.20
N PRO A 74 0.60 -5.84 -5.55
CA PRO A 74 0.78 -6.37 -6.89
C PRO A 74 -0.42 -7.12 -7.45
N ALA A 75 -1.08 -7.93 -6.62
CA ALA A 75 -2.24 -8.72 -7.03
C ALA A 75 -3.43 -7.84 -7.47
N ASP A 76 -3.68 -6.72 -6.77
CA ASP A 76 -4.78 -5.82 -7.11
C ASP A 76 -4.52 -5.08 -8.42
N VAL A 77 -3.26 -4.71 -8.66
CA VAL A 77 -2.83 -4.07 -9.90
C VAL A 77 -2.93 -5.03 -11.09
N GLU A 78 -2.47 -6.27 -10.93
CA GLU A 78 -2.59 -7.33 -11.94
C GLU A 78 -4.05 -7.59 -12.31
N GLU A 79 -4.91 -7.64 -11.30
CA GLU A 79 -6.35 -7.80 -11.45
C GLU A 79 -7.00 -6.62 -12.20
N PHE A 80 -6.60 -5.39 -11.87
CA PHE A 80 -7.04 -4.20 -12.57
C PHE A 80 -6.61 -4.20 -14.05
N CYS A 81 -5.36 -4.54 -14.34
CA CYS A 81 -4.87 -4.67 -15.70
C CYS A 81 -5.67 -5.72 -16.48
N ALA A 82 -5.92 -6.88 -15.89
CA ALA A 82 -6.71 -7.95 -16.52
C ALA A 82 -8.17 -7.54 -16.76
N ALA A 83 -8.82 -6.91 -15.77
CA ALA A 83 -10.20 -6.43 -15.90
C ALA A 83 -10.35 -5.25 -16.86
N GLY A 84 -9.33 -4.40 -16.97
CA GLY A 84 -9.31 -3.23 -17.86
C GLY A 84 -8.90 -3.53 -19.30
N ALA A 85 -8.20 -4.64 -19.57
CA ALA A 85 -7.73 -5.00 -20.92
C ALA A 85 -8.85 -5.02 -22.00
N PRO A 86 -10.06 -5.56 -21.74
CA PRO A 86 -11.17 -5.50 -22.71
C PRO A 86 -11.70 -4.08 -23.02
N PHE A 87 -11.24 -3.08 -22.28
CA PHE A 87 -11.55 -1.66 -22.43
C PHE A 87 -10.36 -0.87 -22.96
N GLY A 88 -9.30 -1.54 -23.42
CA GLY A 88 -8.11 -0.89 -23.99
C GLY A 88 -7.10 -0.37 -22.98
N LEU A 89 -7.28 -0.64 -21.67
CA LEU A 89 -6.28 -0.29 -20.66
C LEU A 89 -4.97 -1.03 -20.98
N ARG A 90 -3.87 -0.27 -21.06
CA ARG A 90 -2.54 -0.86 -21.20
C ARG A 90 -1.96 -1.14 -19.80
N PRO A 91 -1.36 -2.33 -19.57
CA PRO A 91 -0.75 -2.65 -18.28
C PRO A 91 0.45 -1.75 -17.95
N ASP A 92 1.10 -1.19 -18.97
CA ASP A 92 2.18 -0.21 -18.84
C ASP A 92 1.73 1.18 -18.34
N ALA A 93 0.42 1.44 -18.29
CA ALA A 93 -0.13 2.69 -17.80
C ALA A 93 -0.11 2.79 -16.27
N ILE A 94 -0.05 1.68 -15.53
CA ILE A 94 0.01 1.78 -14.06
C ILE A 94 1.35 2.36 -13.62
N LEU A 95 1.29 3.37 -12.76
CA LEU A 95 2.46 4.06 -12.21
C LEU A 95 2.44 3.96 -10.67
N PRO A 96 3.15 3.01 -10.06
CA PRO A 96 3.34 3.00 -8.62
C PRO A 96 4.11 4.23 -8.14
N ALA A 97 3.72 4.78 -6.99
CA ALA A 97 4.28 6.00 -6.44
C ALA A 97 4.39 5.93 -4.91
N TYR A 98 5.40 6.61 -4.38
CA TYR A 98 5.59 6.81 -2.94
C TYR A 98 5.61 8.30 -2.61
N GLY A 99 5.01 8.67 -1.48
CA GLY A 99 4.84 10.06 -1.12
C GLY A 99 4.04 10.28 0.15
N MET A 100 4.13 11.50 0.68
CA MET A 100 3.46 11.92 1.91
C MET A 100 3.21 13.43 1.92
N ALA A 101 2.45 13.91 2.90
CA ALA A 101 2.17 15.33 3.05
C ALA A 101 3.46 16.13 3.30
N GLU A 102 4.37 15.57 4.10
CA GLU A 102 5.62 16.18 4.53
C GLU A 102 6.63 16.39 3.39
N THR A 103 6.48 15.71 2.27
CA THR A 103 7.30 15.88 1.07
C THR A 103 6.56 16.62 -0.04
N THR A 104 5.49 17.34 0.31
CA THR A 104 4.62 18.05 -0.65
C THR A 104 4.12 17.09 -1.74
N VAL A 105 3.61 15.94 -1.30
CA VAL A 105 2.97 14.86 -2.07
C VAL A 105 3.89 13.72 -2.51
N ALA A 106 5.05 13.96 -3.13
CA ALA A 106 5.76 12.91 -3.86
C ALA A 106 7.22 12.74 -3.43
N VAL A 107 7.66 11.48 -3.33
CA VAL A 107 9.07 11.10 -3.11
C VAL A 107 9.65 10.37 -4.31
N SER A 108 8.90 9.40 -4.85
CA SER A 108 9.33 8.60 -6.01
C SER A 108 8.16 8.19 -6.89
N PHE A 109 8.48 8.00 -8.17
CA PHE A 109 7.57 7.45 -9.17
C PHE A 109 8.29 6.37 -9.96
N SER A 110 7.61 5.25 -10.21
CA SER A 110 8.05 4.34 -11.25
C SER A 110 8.08 5.04 -12.61
N GLU A 111 8.94 4.57 -13.51
CA GLU A 111 9.07 5.15 -14.84
C GLU A 111 7.74 5.06 -15.60
N CYS A 112 7.38 6.15 -16.30
CA CYS A 112 6.18 6.15 -17.15
C CYS A 112 6.30 5.10 -18.25
N GLY A 113 5.32 4.21 -18.36
CA GLY A 113 5.32 3.12 -19.35
C GLY A 113 6.08 1.87 -18.90
N ALA A 114 6.64 1.83 -17.69
CA ALA A 114 7.21 0.60 -17.14
C ALA A 114 6.14 -0.35 -16.58
N GLY A 115 4.97 0.17 -16.23
CA GLY A 115 3.94 -0.59 -15.52
C GLY A 115 4.36 -0.95 -14.09
N LEU A 116 3.74 -2.00 -13.56
CA LEU A 116 4.11 -2.57 -12.27
C LEU A 116 5.40 -3.40 -12.40
N VAL A 117 6.44 -3.02 -11.66
CA VAL A 117 7.60 -3.87 -11.42
C VAL A 117 7.54 -4.41 -9.99
N VAL A 118 7.54 -5.74 -9.87
CA VAL A 118 7.46 -6.45 -8.59
C VAL A 118 8.83 -6.93 -8.19
N ASP A 119 9.19 -6.68 -6.94
CA ASP A 119 10.35 -7.25 -6.28
C ASP A 119 9.90 -8.41 -5.38
N GLU A 120 10.27 -9.63 -5.78
CA GLU A 120 9.95 -10.85 -5.03
C GLU A 120 11.12 -11.23 -4.12
N VAL A 121 10.85 -11.26 -2.82
CA VAL A 121 11.88 -11.45 -1.79
C VAL A 121 11.50 -12.56 -0.82
N ASP A 122 12.49 -13.14 -0.15
CA ASP A 122 12.28 -14.15 0.88
C ASP A 122 11.57 -13.53 2.08
N ALA A 123 10.37 -14.01 2.40
CA ALA A 123 9.56 -13.42 3.47
C ALA A 123 10.15 -13.68 4.86
N ASP A 124 10.86 -14.79 5.05
CA ASP A 124 11.45 -15.15 6.35
C ASP A 124 12.71 -14.33 6.61
N LEU A 125 13.58 -14.17 5.61
CA LEU A 125 14.78 -13.33 5.73
C LEU A 125 14.42 -11.85 5.86
N LEU A 126 13.38 -11.38 5.17
CA LEU A 126 12.86 -10.02 5.34
C LEU A 126 12.37 -9.78 6.78
N ALA A 127 11.66 -10.75 7.36
CA ALA A 127 11.06 -10.63 8.69
C ALA A 127 12.04 -10.80 9.85
N VAL A 128 13.09 -11.61 9.69
CA VAL A 128 14.05 -11.97 10.76
C VAL A 128 15.36 -11.21 10.63
N LEU A 129 15.92 -11.12 9.41
CA LEU A 129 17.23 -10.51 9.17
C LEU A 129 17.14 -9.08 8.65
N HIS A 130 15.94 -8.53 8.50
CA HIS A 130 15.71 -7.18 8.00
C HIS A 130 16.48 -6.97 6.68
N THR A 131 16.44 -7.99 5.82
CA THR A 131 17.18 -8.02 4.55
C THR A 131 16.29 -8.59 3.46
N ALA A 132 16.09 -7.80 2.41
CA ALA A 132 15.30 -8.14 1.25
C ALA A 132 16.12 -9.00 0.27
N VAL A 133 16.14 -10.31 0.47
CA VAL A 133 16.87 -11.24 -0.40
C VAL A 133 15.98 -11.66 -1.57
N PRO A 134 16.34 -11.35 -2.84
CA PRO A 134 15.54 -11.76 -3.99
C PRO A 134 15.41 -13.29 -4.09
N THR A 135 14.20 -13.80 -4.27
CA THR A 135 13.94 -15.22 -4.51
C THR A 135 12.57 -15.43 -5.16
N SER A 136 12.48 -16.46 -5.99
CA SER A 136 11.22 -16.96 -6.56
C SER A 136 10.80 -18.32 -5.96
N LYS A 137 11.48 -18.77 -4.90
CA LYS A 137 11.27 -20.07 -4.25
C LYS A 137 10.92 -19.89 -2.78
N GLY A 138 10.14 -20.83 -2.24
CA GLY A 138 9.77 -20.83 -0.83
C GLY A 138 8.64 -19.84 -0.53
N ARG A 139 8.61 -19.31 0.69
CA ARG A 139 7.64 -18.31 1.12
C ARG A 139 8.13 -16.93 0.67
N THR A 140 7.55 -16.42 -0.40
CA THR A 140 7.92 -15.10 -0.95
C THR A 140 7.00 -13.99 -0.48
N ARG A 141 7.53 -12.77 -0.44
CA ARG A 141 6.75 -11.53 -0.37
C ARG A 141 6.94 -10.77 -1.67
N ARG A 142 5.83 -10.34 -2.27
CA ARG A 142 5.80 -9.55 -3.50
C ARG A 142 5.59 -8.09 -3.12
N LEU A 143 6.56 -7.24 -3.44
CA LEU A 143 6.54 -5.81 -3.10
C LEU A 143 6.66 -4.98 -4.38
N ALA A 144 5.87 -3.91 -4.52
CA ALA A 144 5.99 -3.01 -5.66
C ALA A 144 7.28 -2.18 -5.55
N ARG A 145 8.03 -2.07 -6.65
CA ARG A 145 9.07 -1.04 -6.80
C ARG A 145 8.38 0.28 -7.09
N LEU A 146 8.70 1.31 -6.32
CA LEU A 146 8.04 2.62 -6.36
C LEU A 146 8.87 3.68 -7.09
N GLY A 147 9.89 3.25 -7.83
CA GLY A 147 10.78 4.12 -8.59
C GLY A 147 11.95 4.69 -7.81
N PRO A 148 12.88 5.37 -8.50
CA PRO A 148 13.94 6.14 -7.85
C PRO A 148 13.38 7.44 -7.22
N ALA A 149 14.15 8.02 -6.31
CA ALA A 149 13.83 9.35 -5.76
C ALA A 149 13.72 10.40 -6.87
N LEU A 150 12.78 11.33 -6.74
CA LEU A 150 12.63 12.44 -7.68
C LEU A 150 13.81 13.41 -7.61
N ASP A 151 14.05 14.12 -8.71
CA ASP A 151 15.08 15.15 -8.78
C ASP A 151 14.97 16.16 -7.64
N GLY A 152 16.09 16.42 -6.97
CA GLY A 152 16.14 17.33 -5.82
C GLY A 152 15.72 16.71 -4.48
N LEU A 153 15.36 15.42 -4.46
CA LEU A 153 15.24 14.61 -3.26
C LEU A 153 16.40 13.63 -3.15
N GLN A 154 16.83 13.41 -1.91
CA GLN A 154 17.76 12.38 -1.50
C GLN A 154 17.04 11.44 -0.56
N VAL A 155 17.32 10.16 -0.69
CA VAL A 155 16.72 9.11 0.13
C VAL A 155 17.82 8.23 0.68
N ARG A 156 17.72 7.90 1.96
CA ARG A 156 18.55 6.87 2.60
C ARG A 156 17.66 5.95 3.43
N VAL A 157 18.20 4.79 3.77
CA VAL A 157 17.57 3.84 4.69
C VAL A 157 18.50 3.68 5.86
N VAL A 158 18.00 3.81 7.08
CA VAL A 158 18.78 3.72 8.31
C VAL A 158 18.23 2.66 9.26
N ASP A 159 19.08 2.08 10.10
CA ASP A 159 18.62 1.25 11.22
C ASP A 159 18.28 2.08 12.47
N GLU A 160 18.04 1.37 13.58
CA GLU A 160 17.70 1.92 14.89
C GLU A 160 18.80 2.80 15.52
N ASN A 161 20.03 2.74 15.00
CA ASN A 161 21.15 3.56 15.44
C ASN A 161 21.46 4.72 14.47
N ASP A 162 20.53 5.01 13.54
CA ASP A 162 20.71 5.98 12.45
C ASP A 162 21.87 5.64 11.48
N GLU A 163 22.34 4.39 11.46
CA GLU A 163 23.39 3.95 10.53
C GLU A 163 22.79 3.60 9.17
N VAL A 164 23.43 4.10 8.10
CA VAL A 164 22.96 3.87 6.73
C VAL A 164 23.09 2.40 6.34
N ARG A 165 21.98 1.83 5.91
CA ARG A 165 21.89 0.45 5.42
C ARG A 165 22.35 0.35 3.98
N PRO A 166 23.05 -0.73 3.60
CA PRO A 166 23.33 -1.02 2.21
C PRO A 166 22.04 -1.32 1.44
N ALA A 167 22.12 -1.39 0.11
CA ALA A 167 21.02 -1.88 -0.72
C ALA A 167 20.48 -3.21 -0.17
N ARG A 168 19.15 -3.39 -0.24
CA ARG A 168 18.39 -4.50 0.35
C ARG A 168 18.30 -4.56 1.87
N GLY A 169 19.06 -3.74 2.60
CA GLY A 169 18.92 -3.63 4.05
C GLY A 169 17.63 -2.88 4.39
N VAL A 170 16.72 -3.53 5.12
CA VAL A 170 15.46 -2.94 5.59
C VAL A 170 15.75 -2.04 6.78
N GLY A 171 15.14 -0.86 6.77
CA GLY A 171 15.23 0.13 7.84
C GLY A 171 14.22 1.24 7.63
N VAL A 172 14.37 2.32 8.37
CA VAL A 172 13.55 3.53 8.23
C VAL A 172 13.98 4.31 7.00
N ILE A 173 13.05 4.61 6.11
CA ILE A 173 13.28 5.51 4.98
C ILE A 173 13.38 6.93 5.52
N GLN A 174 14.49 7.60 5.24
CA GLN A 174 14.67 9.02 5.51
C GLN A 174 14.84 9.79 4.20
N VAL A 175 14.24 10.98 4.16
CA VAL A 175 14.21 11.82 2.96
C VAL A 175 14.74 13.21 3.25
N ARG A 176 15.42 13.81 2.27
CA ARG A 176 15.97 15.17 2.35
C ARG A 176 15.85 15.87 1.02
N GLY A 177 15.50 17.16 0.99
CA GLY A 177 15.41 17.92 -0.24
C GLY A 177 14.48 19.13 -0.14
N ALA A 178 14.36 19.85 -1.26
CA ALA A 178 13.59 21.08 -1.33
C ALA A 178 12.08 20.95 -1.03
N PRO A 179 11.37 19.85 -1.38
CA PRO A 179 9.91 19.79 -1.19
C PRO A 179 9.49 19.37 0.23
N LEU A 180 10.43 19.29 1.17
CA LEU A 180 10.14 18.96 2.55
C LEU A 180 9.53 20.12 3.33
N THR A 181 8.53 19.78 4.14
CA THR A 181 7.96 20.71 5.12
C THR A 181 9.03 21.17 6.10
N PRO A 182 9.03 22.44 6.53
CA PRO A 182 9.91 22.89 7.61
C PRO A 182 9.49 22.28 8.96
N GLY A 183 8.22 21.89 9.13
CA GLY A 183 7.71 21.38 10.40
C GLY A 183 6.20 21.42 10.54
N TYR A 184 5.74 21.17 11.76
CA TYR A 184 4.34 21.11 12.13
C TYR A 184 3.96 22.30 13.00
N THR A 185 2.81 22.90 12.71
CA THR A 185 2.19 23.88 13.61
C THR A 185 1.32 23.12 14.61
N THR A 186 1.71 23.12 15.88
CA THR A 186 0.99 22.41 16.95
C THR A 186 0.46 23.40 17.99
N ILE A 187 -0.44 22.94 18.87
CA ILE A 187 -0.93 23.73 20.01
C ILE A 187 0.23 24.14 20.94
N ALA A 188 1.28 23.32 21.04
CA ALA A 188 2.45 23.58 21.87
C ALA A 188 3.51 24.45 21.18
N GLY A 189 3.27 24.88 19.94
CA GLY A 189 4.21 25.65 19.13
C GLY A 189 4.68 24.91 17.87
N PHE A 190 5.68 25.49 17.21
CA PHE A 190 6.25 24.92 16.00
C PHE A 190 7.20 23.75 16.34
N LEU A 191 6.97 22.60 15.70
CA LEU A 191 7.82 21.42 15.81
C LEU A 191 8.58 21.23 14.48
N PRO A 192 9.92 21.32 14.44
CA PRO A 192 10.67 21.05 13.21
C PRO A 192 10.47 19.60 12.79
N ALA A 193 10.32 19.37 11.48
CA ALA A 193 10.22 18.02 10.93
C ALA A 193 11.60 17.41 10.66
N GLN A 194 12.58 18.25 10.33
CA GLN A 194 13.91 17.83 9.89
C GLN A 194 14.91 17.84 11.04
N ASP A 195 15.88 16.93 10.99
CA ASP A 195 17.07 16.96 11.85
C ASP A 195 18.02 18.12 11.47
N GLU A 196 19.14 18.23 12.20
CA GLU A 196 20.16 19.26 11.95
C GLU A 196 20.85 19.15 10.58
N HIS A 197 20.67 18.04 9.87
CA HIS A 197 21.23 17.75 8.55
C HIS A 197 20.18 17.80 7.42
N GLY A 198 18.94 18.17 7.74
CA GLY A 198 17.82 18.29 6.81
C GLY A 198 17.10 16.97 6.50
N TRP A 199 17.40 15.89 7.21
CA TRP A 199 16.71 14.61 7.03
C TRP A 199 15.39 14.59 7.80
N TYR A 200 14.38 14.02 7.17
CA TYR A 200 13.10 13.73 7.77
C TYR A 200 12.91 12.22 7.91
N ASP A 201 12.57 11.79 9.12
CA ASP A 201 12.13 10.44 9.42
C ASP A 201 10.68 10.25 8.97
N THR A 202 10.48 9.40 7.96
CA THR A 202 9.16 9.11 7.40
C THR A 202 8.31 8.20 8.30
N GLY A 203 8.95 7.46 9.20
CA GLY A 203 8.35 6.36 9.94
C GLY A 203 8.00 5.14 9.08
N ASP A 204 8.37 5.14 7.80
CA ASP A 204 8.09 4.05 6.87
C ASP A 204 9.30 3.10 6.79
N LEU A 205 9.04 1.80 6.92
CA LEU A 205 10.02 0.75 6.77
C LEU A 205 10.15 0.35 5.31
N GLY A 206 11.37 0.29 4.81
CA GLY A 206 11.65 -0.13 3.44
C GLY A 206 13.13 -0.33 3.18
N TYR A 207 13.47 -0.50 1.91
CA TYR A 207 14.85 -0.65 1.44
C TYR A 207 15.02 -0.01 0.05
N LEU A 208 16.27 0.21 -0.34
CA LEU A 208 16.64 0.57 -1.70
C LEU A 208 17.11 -0.68 -2.46
N THR A 209 16.70 -0.83 -3.72
CA THR A 209 17.31 -1.83 -4.63
C THR A 209 18.72 -1.40 -5.01
N GLU A 210 19.48 -2.28 -5.67
CA GLU A 210 20.83 -1.97 -6.16
C GLU A 210 20.82 -0.80 -7.15
N GLU A 211 19.73 -0.62 -7.90
CA GLU A 211 19.53 0.47 -8.84
C GLU A 211 18.91 1.73 -8.18
N GLY A 212 18.70 1.71 -6.86
CA GLY A 212 18.19 2.85 -6.10
C GLY A 212 16.68 3.03 -6.14
N HIS A 213 15.91 2.01 -6.55
CA HIS A 213 14.45 2.07 -6.46
C HIS A 213 14.00 1.89 -4.99
N ILE A 214 13.02 2.68 -4.59
CA ILE A 214 12.41 2.59 -3.26
C ILE A 214 11.41 1.44 -3.23
N VAL A 215 11.50 0.60 -2.19
CA VAL A 215 10.49 -0.41 -1.88
C VAL A 215 10.03 -0.21 -0.44
N VAL A 216 8.72 -0.05 -0.24
CA VAL A 216 8.10 0.12 1.08
C VAL A 216 7.55 -1.22 1.58
N CYS A 217 7.94 -1.60 2.80
CA CYS A 217 7.53 -2.83 3.47
C CYS A 217 6.36 -2.63 4.45
N GLY A 218 6.25 -1.46 5.06
CA GLY A 218 5.22 -1.10 6.05
C GLY A 218 5.60 0.15 6.83
N ARG A 219 5.03 0.36 8.03
CA ARG A 219 5.35 1.49 8.92
C ARG A 219 5.83 1.01 10.28
N VAL A 220 6.82 1.70 10.85
CA VAL A 220 7.39 1.37 12.18
C VAL A 220 6.31 1.31 13.27
N LYS A 221 5.39 2.27 13.26
CA LYS A 221 4.32 2.36 14.28
C LYS A 221 3.29 1.24 14.17
N ASP A 222 3.19 0.59 13.01
CA ASP A 222 2.17 -0.41 12.73
C ASP A 222 2.74 -1.83 12.77
N THR A 223 4.05 -2.00 12.55
CA THR A 223 4.73 -3.30 12.61
C THR A 223 4.55 -3.99 13.98
N ILE A 224 4.09 -5.24 13.94
CA ILE A 224 3.89 -6.11 15.09
C ILE A 224 5.13 -6.99 15.26
N ILE A 225 5.72 -7.06 16.46
CA ILE A 225 6.90 -7.87 16.71
C ILE A 225 6.48 -9.11 17.51
N MET A 226 6.50 -10.28 16.88
CA MET A 226 6.22 -11.54 17.57
C MET A 226 7.32 -12.57 17.36
N ALA A 227 7.80 -13.15 18.45
CA ALA A 227 8.86 -14.16 18.44
C ALA A 227 10.12 -13.73 17.65
N GLY A 228 10.50 -12.45 17.75
CA GLY A 228 11.66 -11.89 17.05
C GLY A 228 11.46 -11.69 15.55
N ARG A 229 10.21 -11.66 15.08
CA ARG A 229 9.85 -11.46 13.67
C ARG A 229 9.01 -10.22 13.50
N ASN A 230 9.34 -9.42 12.48
CA ASN A 230 8.48 -8.34 12.04
C ASN A 230 7.30 -8.91 11.25
N ILE A 231 6.10 -8.68 11.76
CA ILE A 231 4.83 -8.99 11.10
C ILE A 231 4.22 -7.66 10.65
N TYR A 232 4.02 -7.53 9.34
CA TYR A 232 3.42 -6.34 8.76
C TYR A 232 1.89 -6.48 8.77
N PRO A 233 1.14 -5.49 9.28
CA PRO A 233 -0.33 -5.55 9.32
C PRO A 233 -0.97 -5.87 7.97
N THR A 234 -0.43 -5.34 6.88
CA THR A 234 -0.91 -5.61 5.53
C THR A 234 -0.80 -7.07 5.11
N ASP A 235 0.15 -7.83 5.66
CA ASP A 235 0.23 -9.28 5.43
C ASP A 235 -0.93 -10.01 6.10
N ILE A 236 -1.33 -9.57 7.31
CA ILE A 236 -2.47 -10.11 8.06
C ILE A 236 -3.78 -9.72 7.38
N GLU A 237 -3.94 -8.46 7.01
CA GLU A 237 -5.14 -7.93 6.34
C GLU A 237 -5.38 -8.62 5.00
N ARG A 238 -4.32 -8.86 4.23
CA ARG A 238 -4.38 -9.63 2.98
C ARG A 238 -4.77 -11.09 3.21
N ALA A 239 -4.25 -11.72 4.26
CA ALA A 239 -4.65 -13.08 4.62
C ALA A 239 -6.14 -13.12 5.01
N ALA A 240 -6.59 -12.17 5.83
CA ALA A 240 -7.99 -12.04 6.25
C ALA A 240 -8.93 -11.75 5.05
N GLY A 241 -8.50 -10.91 4.11
CA GLY A 241 -9.26 -10.58 2.90
C GLY A 241 -9.48 -11.75 1.94
N ARG A 242 -8.74 -12.85 2.08
CA ARG A 242 -8.95 -14.09 1.31
C ARG A 242 -10.06 -14.98 1.89
N VAL A 243 -10.52 -14.70 3.11
CA VAL A 243 -11.58 -15.47 3.75
C VAL A 243 -12.92 -15.15 3.05
N PRO A 244 -13.65 -16.17 2.55
CA PRO A 244 -14.96 -15.95 1.94
C PRO A 244 -15.90 -15.18 2.88
N GLY A 245 -16.60 -14.18 2.35
CA GLY A 245 -17.50 -13.31 3.11
C GLY A 245 -16.88 -11.97 3.52
N VAL A 246 -15.56 -11.90 3.72
CA VAL A 246 -14.86 -10.63 4.02
C VAL A 246 -14.90 -9.69 2.82
N ARG A 247 -15.25 -8.43 3.07
CA ARG A 247 -15.25 -7.40 2.03
C ARG A 247 -13.80 -7.01 1.70
N PRO A 248 -13.39 -7.06 0.42
CA PRO A 248 -12.04 -6.64 0.02
C PRO A 248 -11.76 -5.19 0.43
N GLY A 249 -10.58 -4.97 1.01
CA GLY A 249 -10.15 -3.65 1.54
C GLY A 249 -10.80 -3.25 2.87
N CYS A 250 -11.59 -4.13 3.49
CA CYS A 250 -12.28 -3.86 4.75
C CYS A 250 -11.78 -4.80 5.86
N ALA A 251 -10.47 -5.02 5.91
CA ALA A 251 -9.79 -5.73 6.99
C ALA A 251 -8.73 -4.80 7.58
N VAL A 252 -8.62 -4.77 8.91
CA VAL A 252 -7.60 -4.00 9.62
C VAL A 252 -6.95 -4.87 10.69
N ALA A 253 -5.62 -4.92 10.68
CA ALA A 253 -4.85 -5.59 11.74
C ALA A 253 -4.24 -4.53 12.66
N VAL A 254 -4.55 -4.65 13.96
CA VAL A 254 -4.14 -3.68 14.97
C VAL A 254 -3.21 -4.35 15.96
N ARG A 255 -2.03 -3.74 16.17
CA ARG A 255 -1.10 -4.14 17.21
C ARG A 255 -1.69 -3.87 18.60
N LEU A 256 -1.68 -4.87 19.46
CA LEU A 256 -2.12 -4.79 20.86
C LEU A 256 -0.93 -4.94 21.81
N ASN A 257 -1.00 -4.26 22.96
CA ASN A 257 0.04 -4.31 24.01
C ASN A 257 1.45 -3.98 23.51
N ALA A 258 1.58 -2.98 22.63
CA ALA A 258 2.88 -2.55 22.09
C ALA A 258 3.89 -2.25 23.22
N GLY A 259 5.10 -2.82 23.13
CA GLY A 259 6.15 -2.66 24.14
C GLY A 259 6.04 -3.59 25.37
N HIS A 260 5.06 -4.51 25.42
CA HIS A 260 4.99 -5.55 26.43
C HIS A 260 5.66 -6.87 25.97
N PRO A 261 6.11 -7.75 26.91
CA PRO A 261 6.75 -9.02 26.57
C PRO A 261 5.88 -10.01 25.77
N ARG A 262 4.57 -9.77 25.73
CA ARG A 262 3.60 -10.51 24.91
C ARG A 262 2.84 -9.53 24.03
N GLU A 263 3.51 -9.01 23.01
CA GLU A 263 2.81 -8.32 21.93
C GLU A 263 1.85 -9.30 21.27
N THR A 264 0.64 -8.83 20.96
CA THR A 264 -0.37 -9.57 20.23
C THR A 264 -1.00 -8.66 19.19
N PHE A 265 -1.96 -9.16 18.42
CA PHE A 265 -2.72 -8.34 17.49
C PHE A 265 -4.19 -8.74 17.50
N ALA A 266 -5.05 -7.84 17.04
CA ALA A 266 -6.43 -8.11 16.69
C ALA A 266 -6.64 -7.85 15.21
N VAL A 267 -7.60 -8.55 14.61
CA VAL A 267 -8.05 -8.32 13.24
C VAL A 267 -9.53 -8.01 13.27
N ALA A 268 -9.91 -6.84 12.76
CA ALA A 268 -11.30 -6.50 12.52
C ALA A 268 -11.58 -6.59 11.02
N VAL A 269 -12.69 -7.23 10.65
CA VAL A 269 -13.12 -7.41 9.26
C VAL A 269 -14.57 -7.02 9.10
N GLU A 270 -14.89 -6.39 7.97
CA GLU A 270 -16.27 -6.23 7.54
C GLU A 270 -16.68 -7.43 6.68
N SER A 271 -17.82 -8.06 6.98
CA SER A 271 -18.32 -9.23 6.25
C SER A 271 -19.72 -9.00 5.70
N ASN A 272 -19.97 -9.48 4.48
CA ASN A 272 -21.31 -9.50 3.88
C ASN A 272 -22.18 -10.65 4.41
N THR A 273 -21.59 -11.60 5.15
CA THR A 273 -22.27 -12.78 5.73
C THR A 273 -22.23 -12.75 7.26
N TYR A 274 -22.15 -11.55 7.87
CA TYR A 274 -22.03 -11.37 9.32
C TYR A 274 -23.16 -12.02 10.15
N ASP A 275 -24.32 -12.27 9.53
CA ASP A 275 -25.47 -12.94 10.13
C ASP A 275 -25.38 -14.49 10.12
N ASP A 276 -24.41 -15.08 9.41
CA ASP A 276 -24.17 -16.53 9.39
C ASP A 276 -23.14 -16.94 10.47
N ALA A 277 -23.61 -17.64 11.50
CA ALA A 277 -22.81 -18.07 12.64
C ALA A 277 -21.71 -19.09 12.29
N ALA A 278 -21.78 -19.77 11.14
CA ALA A 278 -20.78 -20.74 10.69
C ALA A 278 -19.59 -20.05 9.98
N ASP A 279 -19.83 -18.95 9.27
CA ASP A 279 -18.79 -18.16 8.58
C ASP A 279 -17.96 -17.35 9.57
N ALA A 280 -18.58 -16.80 10.63
CA ALA A 280 -17.88 -16.09 11.70
C ALA A 280 -16.75 -16.94 12.32
N ARG A 281 -16.97 -18.25 12.50
CA ARG A 281 -15.95 -19.17 13.06
C ARG A 281 -14.82 -19.49 12.09
N ARG A 282 -15.00 -19.32 10.77
CA ARG A 282 -13.90 -19.51 9.79
C ARG A 282 -12.94 -18.33 9.78
N ALA A 283 -13.45 -17.11 10.03
CA ALA A 283 -12.62 -15.95 10.27
C ALA A 283 -11.77 -16.11 11.57
N ASP A 284 -12.33 -16.77 12.60
CA ASP A 284 -11.63 -17.04 13.86
C ASP A 284 -10.50 -18.08 13.75
N ALA A 285 -10.59 -19.04 12.82
CA ALA A 285 -9.68 -20.20 12.75
C ALA A 285 -8.44 -20.00 11.86
N HIS A 286 -8.45 -19.02 10.94
CA HIS A 286 -7.39 -18.82 9.96
C HIS A 286 -6.18 -17.92 10.35
N PRO A 287 -6.19 -17.08 11.40
CA PRO A 287 -5.00 -16.29 11.75
C PRO A 287 -3.82 -17.17 12.22
N ASP A 288 -4.12 -18.35 12.76
CA ASP A 288 -3.18 -19.20 13.52
C ASP A 288 -2.32 -20.13 12.63
N GLU A 289 -2.66 -20.31 11.34
CA GLU A 289 -1.88 -21.19 10.45
C GLU A 289 -0.80 -20.44 9.65
N THR A 290 -0.86 -19.11 9.57
CA THR A 290 0.14 -18.30 8.85
C THR A 290 1.08 -17.49 9.76
N ALA A 291 0.68 -17.28 11.02
CA ALA A 291 1.51 -16.79 12.11
C ALA A 291 1.85 -17.97 13.04
N GLY A 292 3.14 -18.18 13.32
CA GLY A 292 3.63 -19.38 14.00
C GLY A 292 2.83 -19.81 15.24
N ARG A 293 2.58 -21.12 15.36
CA ARG A 293 1.87 -21.77 16.45
C ARG A 293 2.25 -21.19 17.82
N GLY A 294 1.29 -20.58 18.50
CA GLY A 294 1.34 -20.40 19.94
C GLY A 294 0.79 -19.08 20.48
N ALA A 295 -0.52 -18.85 20.43
CA ALA A 295 -1.23 -18.08 21.45
C ALA A 295 -2.75 -18.29 21.32
N GLY A 296 -3.41 -18.70 22.41
CA GLY A 296 -4.85 -18.92 22.42
C GLY A 296 -5.65 -17.65 22.11
N ALA A 297 -6.68 -17.79 21.27
CA ALA A 297 -7.61 -16.72 20.93
C ALA A 297 -8.36 -16.19 22.17
N GLY A 298 -8.34 -14.87 22.36
CA GLY A 298 -9.21 -14.16 23.31
C GLY A 298 -10.63 -13.99 22.77
N PRO A 299 -11.61 -13.58 23.61
CA PRO A 299 -13.02 -13.50 23.21
C PRO A 299 -13.28 -12.39 22.18
N VAL A 300 -14.13 -12.70 21.19
CA VAL A 300 -14.60 -11.79 20.15
C VAL A 300 -15.70 -10.87 20.69
N GLU A 301 -15.50 -9.55 20.63
CA GLU A 301 -16.57 -8.57 20.87
C GLU A 301 -17.28 -8.21 19.56
N ARG A 302 -18.62 -8.35 19.56
CA ARG A 302 -19.49 -8.00 18.43
C ARG A 302 -19.95 -6.55 18.57
N HIS A 303 -19.56 -5.69 17.65
CA HIS A 303 -20.13 -4.34 17.55
C HIS A 303 -20.98 -4.18 16.29
N ARG A 304 -22.29 -3.96 16.49
CA ARG A 304 -23.21 -3.49 15.46
C ARG A 304 -23.02 -1.98 15.29
N HIS A 305 -22.71 -1.53 14.08
CA HIS A 305 -22.97 -0.14 13.69
C HIS A 305 -24.18 -0.12 12.76
N LEU A 306 -25.21 0.61 13.19
CA LEU A 306 -26.44 0.94 12.44
C LEU A 306 -26.13 1.94 11.32
#